data_AF-A0A6N4XSS9-F1
#
_entry.id   AF-A0A6N4XSS9-F1
#
_cell.length_a   1.000
_cell.length_b   1.000
_cell.length_c   1.000
_cell.angle_alpha   90.00
_cell.angle_beta   90.00
_cell.angle_gamma   90.00
#
_symmetry.space_group_name_H-M   'P 1'
#
loop_
_entity.id
_entity.type
_entity.pdbx_description
1 polymer ?
#
loop_
_entity_poly.entity_id
_entity_poly.type
_entity_poly.pdbx_seq_one_letter_code
_entity_poly.pdbx_strand_id
1 'polypeptide(L)'
;MAEDSVRSGRDGEKIANEILKLVGWGSASWNMDIDCSFPSRHKPTVKNNPHHGIDILYSYDNPLYHDRRDIIIGSVKHSENGYPSSKSYELTQHLTDLAENLDCAKQSDNILQLVGNSGLQTHYKGLLFCLSSLDTEKEYDLAQHINNDIDFGTNKFEEIFLVDNKRATFLVSSIKTAESYWPLSEIKFLYQNTGKNMEKSQLLLSGKKLPIQLINSEIIPIVKEEKETGKISCLIFCNNPYSKENVSRLIWLSHKLCGLTNEIRIYLPNYDNNKEYEINAVKQLFKDESFTTKITFHRFSKFDIVSLKETQNNTFYTQPKQDKQVELTHSTQISDDIDKILPFGDFLIPKLRTSILSEVNLQDFLTRKGIVTLKKSKNDILPLFSCLLLSLMN
;
A
#
# COMPACT_ATOMS: atom_id res chain seq x y z
N MET A 1 -21.09 11.70 -22.96
CA MET A 1 -19.98 10.73 -23.16
C MET A 1 -18.61 11.36 -22.91
N ALA A 2 -18.14 12.35 -23.70
CA ALA A 2 -16.84 12.98 -23.44
C ALA A 2 -16.83 13.80 -22.14
N GLU A 3 -17.88 14.57 -21.86
CA GLU A 3 -18.02 15.37 -20.64
C GLU A 3 -18.12 14.51 -19.38
N ASP A 4 -18.89 13.41 -19.44
CA ASP A 4 -19.02 12.43 -18.34
C ASP A 4 -17.68 11.72 -18.04
N SER A 5 -16.92 11.38 -19.08
CA SER A 5 -15.60 10.76 -18.93
C SER A 5 -14.59 11.72 -18.29
N VAL A 6 -14.58 12.99 -18.69
CA VAL A 6 -13.74 14.03 -18.08
C VAL A 6 -14.13 14.27 -16.62
N ARG A 7 -15.44 14.30 -16.32
CA ARG A 7 -15.94 14.45 -14.95
C ARG A 7 -15.53 13.26 -14.07
N SER A 8 -15.71 12.03 -14.56
CA SER A 8 -15.28 10.81 -13.87
C SER A 8 -13.77 10.83 -13.59
N GLY A 9 -12.95 11.25 -14.56
CA GLY A 9 -11.50 11.40 -14.36
C GLY A 9 -11.16 12.36 -13.23
N ARG A 10 -11.76 13.55 -13.22
CA ARG A 10 -11.56 14.55 -12.14
C ARG A 10 -11.99 14.06 -10.77
N ASP A 11 -13.08 13.29 -10.70
CA ASP A 11 -13.53 12.69 -9.44
C ASP A 11 -12.51 11.66 -8.93
N GLY A 12 -11.97 10.83 -9.82
CA GLY A 12 -10.85 9.94 -9.50
C GLY A 12 -9.62 10.67 -8.96
N GLU A 13 -9.18 11.73 -9.63
CA GLU A 13 -8.04 12.55 -9.21
C GLU A 13 -8.27 13.16 -7.81
N LYS A 14 -9.48 13.66 -7.52
CA LYS A 14 -9.82 14.18 -6.18
C LYS A 14 -9.69 13.10 -5.10
N ILE A 15 -10.25 11.91 -5.33
CA ILE A 15 -10.15 10.80 -4.37
C ILE A 15 -8.68 10.43 -4.16
N ALA A 16 -7.92 10.24 -5.24
CA ALA A 16 -6.50 9.91 -5.18
C ALA A 16 -5.72 10.99 -4.40
N ASN A 17 -5.99 12.27 -4.62
CA ASN A 17 -5.35 13.37 -3.92
C ASN A 17 -5.60 13.37 -2.41
N GLU A 18 -6.83 13.11 -1.97
CA GLU A 18 -7.11 12.98 -0.54
C GLU A 18 -6.43 11.75 0.08
N ILE A 19 -6.36 10.63 -0.65
CA ILE A 19 -5.56 9.46 -0.22
C ILE A 19 -4.09 9.84 -0.08
N LEU A 20 -3.52 10.54 -1.08
CA LEU A 20 -2.13 10.99 -1.05
C LEU A 20 -1.85 11.92 0.15
N LYS A 21 -2.76 12.82 0.49
CA LYS A 21 -2.65 13.66 1.69
C LYS A 21 -2.61 12.84 2.98
N LEU A 22 -3.48 11.83 3.10
CA LEU A 22 -3.54 10.95 4.27
C LEU A 22 -2.25 10.15 4.48
N VAL A 23 -1.58 9.75 3.39
CA VAL A 23 -0.28 9.06 3.47
C VAL A 23 0.93 9.99 3.58
N GLY A 24 0.70 11.30 3.73
CA GLY A 24 1.74 12.31 3.91
C GLY A 24 2.37 12.82 2.62
N TRP A 25 1.73 12.59 1.47
CA TRP A 25 2.17 13.01 0.13
C TRP A 25 1.33 14.17 -0.41
N GLY A 26 0.76 15.00 0.46
CA GLY A 26 -0.18 16.08 0.09
C GLY A 26 0.40 17.20 -0.77
N SER A 27 1.71 17.21 -1.03
CA SER A 27 2.39 18.15 -1.94
C SER A 27 2.75 17.50 -3.29
N ALA A 28 2.08 16.41 -3.67
CA ALA A 28 2.22 15.83 -4.99
C ALA A 28 1.90 16.86 -6.08
N SER A 29 2.69 16.84 -7.15
CA SER A 29 2.43 17.61 -8.36
C SER A 29 1.47 16.82 -9.25
N TRP A 30 0.57 17.52 -9.94
CA TRP A 30 -0.51 16.91 -10.71
C TRP A 30 -0.46 17.32 -12.18
N ASN A 31 -0.92 16.42 -13.05
CA ASN A 31 -1.24 16.67 -14.46
C ASN A 31 -0.09 17.35 -15.21
N MET A 32 1.04 16.64 -15.32
CA MET A 32 2.22 17.08 -16.06
C MET A 32 2.42 16.23 -17.32
N ASP A 33 3.07 16.81 -18.32
CA ASP A 33 3.49 16.09 -19.52
C ASP A 33 5.01 15.96 -19.55
N ILE A 34 5.49 14.82 -20.04
CA ILE A 34 6.90 14.63 -20.41
C ILE A 34 7.03 14.21 -21.87
N ASP A 35 8.12 14.63 -22.50
CA ASP A 35 8.45 14.18 -23.84
C ASP A 35 8.76 12.67 -23.82
N CYS A 36 8.33 11.96 -24.86
CA CYS A 36 8.69 10.56 -25.04
C CYS A 36 10.15 10.45 -25.47
N SER A 37 10.98 9.89 -24.59
CA SER A 37 12.41 9.68 -24.86
C SER A 37 12.68 8.50 -25.80
N PHE A 38 11.66 7.68 -26.07
CA PHE A 38 11.79 6.45 -26.86
C PHE A 38 10.70 6.29 -27.93
N PRO A 39 10.54 7.26 -28.86
CA PRO A 39 9.44 7.31 -29.83
C PRO A 39 9.44 6.13 -30.82
N SER A 40 10.56 5.43 -31.00
CA SER A 40 10.67 4.25 -31.85
C SER A 40 10.23 2.96 -31.14
N ARG A 41 10.18 2.95 -29.81
CA ARG A 41 9.81 1.78 -28.98
C ARG A 41 8.40 1.92 -28.43
N HIS A 42 8.02 3.14 -28.02
CA HIS A 42 6.68 3.46 -27.53
C HIS A 42 5.82 3.84 -28.73
N LYS A 43 4.62 3.28 -28.85
CA LYS A 43 3.73 3.63 -29.97
C LYS A 43 3.27 5.07 -29.78
N PRO A 44 3.58 6.01 -30.70
CA PRO A 44 3.15 7.40 -30.53
C PRO A 44 1.61 7.48 -30.52
N THR A 45 1.03 8.00 -29.44
CA THR A 45 -0.39 8.40 -29.40
C THR A 45 -0.62 9.60 -30.31
N VAL A 46 0.39 10.46 -30.48
CA VAL A 46 0.39 11.61 -31.39
C VAL A 46 1.54 11.49 -32.38
N LYS A 47 1.24 11.55 -33.68
CA LYS A 47 2.23 11.37 -34.77
C LYS A 47 3.34 12.43 -34.77
N ASN A 48 3.06 13.63 -34.27
CA ASN A 48 4.00 14.75 -34.20
C ASN A 48 4.19 15.12 -32.73
N ASN A 49 5.35 14.77 -32.16
CA ASN A 49 5.76 14.97 -30.77
C ASN A 49 5.06 14.06 -29.74
N PRO A 50 5.45 12.78 -29.65
CA PRO A 50 4.91 11.88 -28.63
C PRO A 50 5.28 12.39 -27.24
N HIS A 51 4.27 12.57 -26.40
CA HIS A 51 4.38 12.94 -24.99
C HIS A 51 3.60 11.93 -24.16
N HIS A 52 3.93 11.86 -22.88
CA HIS A 52 3.31 11.02 -21.88
C HIS A 52 2.69 11.89 -20.79
N GLY A 53 1.39 11.72 -20.57
CA GLY A 53 0.69 12.34 -19.46
C GLY A 53 0.99 11.60 -18.15
N ILE A 54 1.40 12.36 -17.13
CA ILE A 54 1.65 11.88 -15.77
C ILE A 54 0.66 12.59 -14.85
N ASP A 55 -0.22 11.82 -14.23
CA ASP A 55 -1.26 12.37 -13.35
C ASP A 55 -0.65 12.79 -12.01
N ILE A 56 0.35 12.06 -11.51
CA ILE A 56 0.97 12.28 -10.19
C ILE A 56 2.51 12.25 -10.30
N LEU A 57 3.18 13.26 -9.76
CA LEU A 57 4.62 13.25 -9.46
C LEU A 57 4.86 13.55 -7.97
N TYR A 58 5.59 12.68 -7.30
CA TYR A 58 6.03 12.90 -5.92
C TYR A 58 7.45 12.39 -5.70
N SER A 59 8.19 12.93 -4.74
CA SER A 59 9.51 12.41 -4.38
C SER A 59 9.82 12.56 -2.90
N TYR A 60 10.56 11.60 -2.34
CA TYR A 60 10.99 11.62 -0.95
C TYR A 60 12.19 10.68 -0.73
N ASP A 61 13.03 11.02 0.25
CA ASP A 61 14.10 10.11 0.71
C ASP A 61 13.47 8.94 1.46
N ASN A 62 13.81 7.71 1.07
CA ASN A 62 13.08 6.53 1.50
C ASN A 62 13.51 6.09 2.91
N PRO A 63 12.61 6.06 3.91
CA PRO A 63 12.97 5.67 5.28
C PRO A 63 13.18 4.16 5.47
N LEU A 64 12.88 3.34 4.45
CA LEU A 64 13.16 1.91 4.40
C LEU A 64 14.49 1.60 3.68
N TYR A 65 15.09 2.58 2.99
CA TYR A 65 16.37 2.50 2.29
C TYR A 65 17.12 3.84 2.39
N HIS A 66 18.05 3.97 3.33
CA HIS A 66 18.74 5.25 3.60
C HIS A 66 19.65 5.74 2.45
N ASP A 67 19.98 4.88 1.49
CA ASP A 67 20.76 5.20 0.30
C ASP A 67 19.90 5.63 -0.91
N ARG A 68 18.56 5.71 -0.75
CA ARG A 68 17.62 5.91 -1.87
C ARG A 68 16.70 7.09 -1.71
N ARG A 69 16.44 7.72 -2.85
CA ARG A 69 15.30 8.61 -3.06
C ARG A 69 14.33 7.97 -4.02
N ASP A 70 13.07 7.85 -3.62
CA ASP A 70 12.01 7.37 -4.50
C ASP A 70 11.38 8.57 -5.23
N ILE A 71 11.24 8.44 -6.55
CA ILE A 71 10.41 9.29 -7.41
C ILE A 71 9.21 8.46 -7.85
N ILE A 72 8.03 8.95 -7.50
CA ILE A 72 6.76 8.30 -7.80
C ILE A 72 6.19 8.94 -9.06
N ILE A 73 5.95 8.11 -10.07
CA ILE A 73 5.22 8.46 -11.29
C ILE A 73 3.89 7.73 -11.22
N GLY A 74 2.79 8.48 -11.19
CA GLY A 74 1.47 7.90 -10.99
C GLY A 74 0.49 8.17 -12.11
N SER A 75 -0.47 7.26 -12.26
CA SER A 75 -1.66 7.45 -13.07
C SER A 75 -2.94 7.12 -12.29
N VAL A 76 -4.03 7.79 -12.63
CA VAL A 76 -5.35 7.62 -12.04
C VAL A 76 -6.33 7.17 -13.12
N LYS A 77 -7.07 6.11 -12.80
CA LYS A 77 -8.16 5.55 -13.59
C LYS A 77 -9.38 5.44 -12.69
N HIS A 78 -10.52 5.90 -13.16
CA HIS A 78 -11.75 5.92 -12.38
C HIS A 78 -12.97 5.57 -13.21
N SER A 79 -13.84 4.73 -12.65
CA SER A 79 -15.14 4.41 -13.22
C SER A 79 -16.28 4.77 -12.26
N GLU A 80 -17.22 5.57 -12.72
CA GLU A 80 -18.45 5.87 -11.96
C GLU A 80 -19.40 4.68 -11.89
N ASN A 81 -19.44 3.84 -12.93
CA ASN A 81 -20.44 2.78 -13.12
C ASN A 81 -19.89 1.37 -12.90
N GLY A 82 -18.80 1.26 -12.14
CA GLY A 82 -18.16 -0.01 -11.83
C GLY A 82 -16.98 -0.33 -12.75
N TYR A 83 -16.11 -1.22 -12.29
CA TYR A 83 -15.00 -1.70 -13.10
C TYR A 83 -15.54 -2.35 -14.39
N PRO A 84 -14.84 -2.15 -15.53
CA PRO A 84 -15.22 -2.74 -16.81
C PRO A 84 -15.40 -4.26 -16.70
N SER A 85 -16.17 -4.87 -17.61
CA SER A 85 -16.22 -6.34 -17.71
C SER A 85 -14.87 -6.92 -18.15
N SER A 86 -14.14 -6.18 -18.99
CA SER A 86 -12.79 -6.46 -19.51
C SER A 86 -11.64 -6.15 -18.54
N LYS A 87 -11.81 -6.42 -17.24
CA LYS A 87 -10.86 -6.03 -16.16
C LYS A 87 -9.40 -6.35 -16.47
N SER A 88 -9.09 -7.61 -16.79
CA SER A 88 -7.71 -8.04 -17.03
C SER A 88 -7.07 -7.35 -18.24
N TYR A 89 -7.86 -7.12 -19.30
CA TYR A 89 -7.37 -6.45 -20.50
C TYR A 89 -7.08 -4.98 -20.22
N GLU A 90 -8.01 -4.25 -19.60
CA GLU A 90 -7.83 -2.83 -19.29
C GLU A 90 -6.72 -2.59 -18.26
N LEU A 91 -6.62 -3.43 -17.23
CA LEU A 91 -5.48 -3.40 -16.30
C LEU A 91 -4.15 -3.58 -17.03
N THR A 92 -4.08 -4.53 -17.96
CA THR A 92 -2.86 -4.77 -18.75
C THR A 92 -2.49 -3.52 -19.56
N GLN A 93 -3.47 -2.85 -20.17
CA GLN A 93 -3.23 -1.59 -20.88
C GLN A 93 -2.72 -0.50 -19.93
N HIS A 94 -3.41 -0.24 -18.81
CA HIS A 94 -3.02 0.80 -17.85
C HIS A 94 -1.63 0.55 -17.24
N LEU A 95 -1.29 -0.70 -16.93
CA LEU A 95 0.04 -1.07 -16.43
C LEU A 95 1.11 -0.87 -17.52
N THR A 96 0.80 -1.19 -18.78
CA THR A 96 1.73 -1.01 -19.90
C THR A 96 1.99 0.48 -20.16
N ASP A 97 0.93 1.30 -20.18
CA ASP A 97 1.04 2.75 -20.33
C ASP A 97 1.91 3.36 -19.21
N LEU A 98 1.67 2.97 -17.95
CA LEU A 98 2.48 3.44 -16.83
C LEU A 98 3.93 2.94 -16.89
N ALA A 99 4.18 1.74 -17.42
CA ALA A 99 5.54 1.25 -17.67
C ALA A 99 6.29 2.08 -18.73
N GLU A 100 5.60 2.53 -19.78
CA GLU A 100 6.16 3.47 -20.78
C GLU A 100 6.49 4.83 -20.14
N ASN A 101 5.59 5.36 -19.32
CA ASN A 101 5.81 6.60 -18.56
C ASN A 101 7.06 6.49 -17.67
N LEU A 102 7.23 5.37 -16.96
CA LEU A 102 8.39 5.14 -16.10
C LEU A 102 9.71 5.03 -16.89
N ASP A 103 9.71 4.42 -18.07
CA ASP A 103 10.91 4.33 -18.91
C ASP A 103 11.34 5.74 -19.37
N CYS A 104 10.39 6.58 -19.81
CA CYS A 104 10.68 7.96 -20.21
C CYS A 104 11.02 8.88 -19.02
N ALA A 105 10.35 8.73 -17.87
CA ALA A 105 10.57 9.57 -16.71
C ALA A 105 12.01 9.52 -16.20
N LYS A 106 12.67 8.36 -16.32
CA LYS A 106 14.08 8.16 -15.99
C LYS A 106 15.05 8.96 -16.86
N GLN A 107 14.61 9.38 -18.05
CA GLN A 107 15.39 10.18 -18.99
C GLN A 107 14.96 11.66 -18.99
N SER A 108 13.99 12.04 -18.17
CA SER A 108 13.42 13.38 -18.17
C SER A 108 14.22 14.34 -17.28
N ASP A 109 14.97 15.24 -17.91
CA ASP A 109 15.66 16.34 -17.21
C ASP A 109 14.67 17.25 -16.48
N ASN A 110 13.46 17.45 -17.04
CA ASN A 110 12.41 18.26 -16.40
C ASN A 110 11.99 17.66 -15.05
N ILE A 111 11.81 16.34 -14.97
CA ILE A 111 11.50 15.67 -13.69
C ILE A 111 12.65 15.87 -12.71
N LEU A 112 13.90 15.65 -13.13
CA LEU A 112 15.07 15.81 -12.27
C LEU A 112 15.22 17.25 -11.74
N GLN A 113 14.94 18.25 -12.58
CA GLN A 113 14.95 19.66 -12.17
C GLN A 113 13.84 19.99 -11.16
N LEU A 114 12.64 19.44 -11.36
CA LEU A 114 11.50 19.66 -10.47
C LEU A 114 11.69 19.01 -9.09
N VAL A 115 12.17 17.77 -9.05
CA VAL A 115 12.36 17.05 -7.77
C VAL A 115 13.66 17.47 -7.07
N GLY A 116 14.65 17.96 -7.81
CA GLY A 116 15.97 18.32 -7.31
C GLY A 116 16.83 17.10 -6.96
N ASN A 117 18.13 17.33 -6.80
CA ASN A 117 19.10 16.29 -6.47
C ASN A 117 19.29 16.17 -4.94
N SER A 118 19.08 14.98 -4.37
CA SER A 118 19.35 14.72 -2.93
C SER A 118 20.75 14.14 -2.67
N GLY A 119 21.51 13.76 -3.71
CA GLY A 119 22.75 13.01 -3.59
C GLY A 119 22.55 11.51 -3.33
N LEU A 120 21.31 11.04 -3.18
CA LEU A 120 20.96 9.63 -3.01
C LEU A 120 20.70 8.95 -4.36
N GLN A 121 20.74 7.60 -4.38
CA GLN A 121 20.37 6.85 -5.57
C GLN A 121 18.88 7.04 -5.87
N THR A 122 18.56 7.52 -7.07
CA THR A 122 17.18 7.75 -7.49
C THR A 122 16.55 6.47 -8.02
N HIS A 123 15.37 6.14 -7.51
CA HIS A 123 14.56 5.00 -7.95
C HIS A 123 13.18 5.46 -8.39
N TYR A 124 12.75 5.04 -9.58
CA TYR A 124 11.45 5.43 -10.14
C TYR A 124 10.44 4.32 -9.91
N LYS A 125 9.33 4.64 -9.22
CA LYS A 125 8.26 3.70 -8.88
C LYS A 125 6.94 4.14 -9.50
N GLY A 126 6.19 3.18 -10.04
CA GLY A 126 4.85 3.43 -10.56
C GLY A 126 3.81 3.41 -9.46
N LEU A 127 2.82 4.30 -9.52
CA LEU A 127 1.62 4.24 -8.71
C LEU A 127 0.38 4.30 -9.59
N LEU A 128 -0.38 3.22 -9.68
CA LEU A 128 -1.62 3.16 -10.44
C LEU A 128 -2.80 3.17 -9.50
N PHE A 129 -3.59 4.23 -9.48
CA PHE A 129 -4.93 4.19 -8.90
C PHE A 129 -5.91 3.67 -9.93
N CYS A 130 -6.61 2.59 -9.64
CA CYS A 130 -7.79 2.15 -10.39
C CYS A 130 -8.95 2.10 -9.42
N LEU A 131 -9.87 3.05 -9.51
CA LEU A 131 -10.93 3.23 -8.52
C LEU A 131 -12.32 3.12 -9.16
N SER A 132 -13.28 2.70 -8.36
CA SER A 132 -14.69 2.64 -8.73
C SER A 132 -15.55 3.38 -7.71
N SER A 133 -16.53 4.15 -8.19
CA SER A 133 -17.56 4.75 -7.33
C SER A 133 -18.79 3.85 -7.13
N LEU A 134 -18.82 2.64 -7.70
CA LEU A 134 -19.94 1.73 -7.54
C LEU A 134 -19.96 1.15 -6.11
N ASP A 135 -21.10 1.28 -5.43
CA ASP A 135 -21.26 0.89 -4.02
C ASP A 135 -20.90 -0.57 -3.74
N THR A 136 -21.27 -1.47 -4.67
CA THR A 136 -20.96 -2.90 -4.58
C THR A 136 -19.48 -3.24 -4.75
N GLU A 137 -18.66 -2.25 -5.15
CA GLU A 137 -17.22 -2.43 -5.40
C GLU A 137 -16.34 -1.71 -4.37
N LYS A 138 -16.91 -1.19 -3.27
CA LYS A 138 -16.18 -0.50 -2.19
C LYS A 138 -14.97 -1.25 -1.63
N GLU A 139 -15.00 -2.58 -1.66
CA GLU A 139 -13.89 -3.45 -1.23
C GLU A 139 -13.45 -4.41 -2.34
N TYR A 140 -13.72 -4.09 -3.61
CA TYR A 140 -13.39 -4.96 -4.72
C TYR A 140 -11.87 -5.10 -4.88
N ASP A 141 -11.39 -6.34 -4.93
CA ASP A 141 -10.01 -6.68 -5.21
C ASP A 141 -9.83 -6.77 -6.73
N LEU A 142 -9.42 -5.65 -7.35
CA LEU A 142 -9.15 -5.61 -8.78
C LEU A 142 -7.80 -6.28 -9.09
N ALA A 143 -6.84 -6.25 -8.15
CA ALA A 143 -5.51 -6.83 -8.34
C ALA A 143 -5.52 -8.32 -8.68
N GLN A 144 -6.55 -9.08 -8.26
CA GLN A 144 -6.71 -10.49 -8.61
C GLN A 144 -6.83 -10.75 -10.13
N HIS A 145 -7.16 -9.70 -10.91
CA HIS A 145 -7.31 -9.76 -12.36
C HIS A 145 -6.05 -9.38 -13.12
N ILE A 146 -4.96 -9.02 -12.43
CA ILE A 146 -3.67 -8.76 -13.08
C ILE A 146 -3.15 -10.07 -13.68
N ASN A 147 -2.77 -10.01 -14.96
CA ASN A 147 -2.12 -11.14 -15.62
C ASN A 147 -0.63 -11.21 -15.19
N ASN A 148 -0.19 -12.35 -14.68
CA ASN A 148 1.22 -12.56 -14.28
C ASN A 148 2.19 -12.57 -15.48
N ASP A 149 1.69 -12.82 -16.68
CA ASP A 149 2.49 -12.95 -17.91
C ASP A 149 2.34 -11.74 -18.85
N ILE A 150 2.09 -10.55 -18.30
CA ILE A 150 2.11 -9.32 -19.10
C ILE A 150 3.49 -9.15 -19.73
N ASP A 151 3.50 -9.05 -21.06
CA ASP A 151 4.68 -8.69 -21.83
C ASP A 151 4.78 -7.16 -21.92
N PHE A 152 5.69 -6.59 -21.13
CA PHE A 152 6.03 -5.16 -21.18
C PHE A 152 7.01 -4.81 -22.31
N GLY A 153 7.31 -5.77 -23.21
CA GLY A 153 8.20 -5.58 -24.34
C GLY A 153 9.59 -5.13 -23.88
N THR A 154 10.01 -3.95 -24.35
CA THR A 154 11.34 -3.38 -24.02
C THR A 154 11.30 -2.31 -22.94
N ASN A 155 10.14 -2.08 -22.32
CA ASN A 155 9.95 -1.03 -21.32
C ASN A 155 10.73 -1.37 -20.03
N LYS A 156 11.38 -0.37 -19.43
CA LYS A 156 12.22 -0.57 -18.24
C LYS A 156 11.65 0.12 -17.00
N PHE A 157 11.07 -0.65 -16.09
CA PHE A 157 10.62 -0.17 -14.78
C PHE A 157 11.06 -1.11 -13.65
N GLU A 158 11.02 -0.61 -12.42
CA GLU A 158 11.39 -1.40 -11.24
C GLU A 158 10.17 -2.11 -10.66
N GLU A 159 9.20 -1.33 -10.18
CA GLU A 159 7.94 -1.79 -9.63
C GLU A 159 6.82 -0.80 -9.93
N ILE A 160 5.60 -1.31 -10.10
CA ILE A 160 4.35 -0.56 -10.17
C ILE A 160 3.43 -1.05 -9.04
N PHE A 161 2.87 -0.11 -8.27
CA PHE A 161 1.97 -0.36 -7.16
C PHE A 161 0.54 0.02 -7.54
N LEU A 162 -0.36 -0.97 -7.60
CA LEU A 162 -1.79 -0.79 -7.88
C LEU A 162 -2.56 -0.53 -6.59
N VAL A 163 -3.31 0.57 -6.56
CA VAL A 163 -4.26 0.89 -5.51
C VAL A 163 -5.67 0.78 -6.08
N ASP A 164 -6.34 -0.32 -5.75
CA ASP A 164 -7.75 -0.55 -6.03
C ASP A 164 -8.65 -0.21 -4.83
N ASN A 165 -9.97 -0.38 -4.98
CA ASN A 165 -10.92 -0.09 -3.91
C ASN A 165 -10.62 -0.85 -2.61
N LYS A 166 -10.25 -2.15 -2.66
CA LYS A 166 -9.88 -2.92 -1.46
C LYS A 166 -8.71 -2.27 -0.71
N ARG A 167 -7.65 -1.90 -1.43
CA ARG A 167 -6.42 -1.32 -0.85
C ARG A 167 -6.65 0.12 -0.38
N ALA A 168 -7.31 0.94 -1.19
CA ALA A 168 -7.69 2.31 -0.82
C ALA A 168 -8.59 2.34 0.42
N THR A 169 -9.62 1.50 0.47
CA THR A 169 -10.53 1.40 1.61
C THR A 169 -9.78 0.97 2.86
N PHE A 170 -8.94 -0.06 2.79
CA PHE A 170 -8.13 -0.48 3.95
C PHE A 170 -7.22 0.64 4.47
N LEU A 171 -6.47 1.28 3.57
CA LEU A 171 -5.54 2.36 3.88
C LEU A 171 -6.25 3.55 4.54
N VAL A 172 -7.30 4.06 3.92
CA VAL A 172 -8.07 5.21 4.42
C VAL A 172 -8.75 4.88 5.75
N SER A 173 -9.36 3.69 5.86
CA SER A 173 -10.02 3.26 7.11
C SER A 173 -9.04 3.19 8.28
N SER A 174 -7.83 2.68 8.02
CA SER A 174 -6.76 2.58 9.03
C SER A 174 -6.35 3.97 9.52
N ILE A 175 -6.06 4.88 8.59
CA ILE A 175 -5.62 6.24 8.93
C ILE A 175 -6.74 7.02 9.63
N LYS A 176 -7.98 6.98 9.12
CA LYS A 176 -9.13 7.67 9.72
C LYS A 176 -9.47 7.16 11.13
N THR A 177 -9.33 5.85 11.35
CA THR A 177 -9.49 5.25 12.69
C THR A 177 -8.39 5.75 13.63
N ALA A 178 -7.14 5.81 13.16
CA ALA A 178 -6.03 6.34 13.95
C ALA A 178 -6.14 7.85 14.21
N GLU A 179 -6.65 8.65 13.26
CA GLU A 179 -6.92 10.08 13.46
C GLU A 179 -7.92 10.28 14.59
N SER A 180 -8.98 9.48 14.63
CA SER A 180 -10.03 9.56 15.65
C SER A 180 -9.52 9.17 17.05
N TYR A 181 -8.51 8.30 17.14
CA TYR A 181 -7.86 7.94 18.39
C TYR A 181 -6.85 9.02 18.80
N TRP A 182 -7.11 9.79 19.86
CA TRP A 182 -6.37 11.02 20.22
C TRP A 182 -6.31 12.05 19.07
N PRO A 183 -7.42 12.76 18.78
CA PRO A 183 -7.55 13.66 17.62
C PRO A 183 -6.50 14.75 17.50
N LEU A 184 -5.93 15.20 18.62
CA LEU A 184 -4.91 16.26 18.63
C LEU A 184 -3.49 15.73 18.37
N SER A 185 -3.28 14.41 18.37
CA SER A 185 -1.98 13.79 18.21
C SER A 185 -1.69 13.47 16.75
N GLU A 186 -0.45 13.70 16.32
CA GLU A 186 -0.02 13.44 14.95
C GLU A 186 -0.04 11.95 14.59
N ILE A 187 -0.26 11.66 13.31
CA ILE A 187 -0.08 10.33 12.74
C ILE A 187 1.39 10.15 12.33
N LYS A 188 2.04 9.12 12.86
CA LYS A 188 3.37 8.69 12.41
C LYS A 188 3.30 7.21 12.01
N PHE A 189 3.65 6.89 10.77
CA PHE A 189 3.79 5.51 10.30
C PHE A 189 5.09 4.92 10.85
N LEU A 190 5.04 3.69 11.34
CA LEU A 190 6.23 2.99 11.83
C LEU A 190 7.06 2.48 10.63
N TYR A 191 8.37 2.66 10.70
CA TYR A 191 9.31 2.18 9.69
C TYR A 191 10.05 0.95 10.23
N GLN A 192 9.71 -0.22 9.67
CA GLN A 192 10.33 -1.47 10.10
C GLN A 192 11.80 -1.53 9.68
N ASN A 193 12.60 -2.26 10.45
CA ASN A 193 13.99 -2.51 10.10
C ASN A 193 14.07 -3.45 8.88
N THR A 194 14.64 -2.94 7.79
CA THR A 194 14.85 -3.66 6.52
C THR A 194 16.29 -4.15 6.34
N GLY A 195 17.18 -3.84 7.28
CA GLY A 195 18.63 -4.01 7.15
C GLY A 195 19.28 -2.94 6.25
N LYS A 196 18.46 -2.17 5.52
CA LYS A 196 18.88 -1.09 4.61
C LYS A 196 18.62 0.31 5.17
N ASN A 197 17.90 0.41 6.28
CA ASN A 197 17.64 1.64 7.02
C ASN A 197 18.41 1.69 8.36
N MET A 198 19.71 1.39 8.31
CA MET A 198 20.57 1.28 9.50
C MET A 198 21.59 2.41 9.64
N GLU A 199 21.62 3.37 8.71
CA GLU A 199 22.51 4.53 8.83
C GLU A 199 22.13 5.40 10.04
N LYS A 200 23.09 5.60 10.96
CA LYS A 200 22.88 6.30 12.24
C LYS A 200 22.32 7.72 12.07
N SER A 201 22.80 8.47 11.07
CA SER A 201 22.39 9.86 10.79
C SER A 201 20.94 9.98 10.34
N GLN A 202 20.39 8.91 9.76
CA GLN A 202 19.06 8.89 9.15
C GLN A 202 18.06 8.04 9.93
N LEU A 203 18.48 7.43 11.05
CA LEU A 203 17.68 6.45 11.78
C LEU A 203 16.38 7.07 12.32
N LEU A 204 15.27 6.69 11.69
CA LEU A 204 13.92 7.10 12.07
C LEU A 204 13.04 5.85 12.24
N LEU A 205 12.49 5.67 13.43
CA LEU A 205 11.59 4.53 13.72
C LEU A 205 10.15 4.78 13.26
N SER A 206 9.78 6.04 13.05
CA SER A 206 8.47 6.43 12.54
C SER A 206 8.52 7.81 11.90
N GLY A 207 7.56 8.12 11.02
CA GLY A 207 7.48 9.42 10.37
C GLY A 207 6.13 9.67 9.70
N LYS A 208 5.94 10.89 9.18
CA LYS A 208 4.64 11.35 8.66
C LYS A 208 4.32 10.84 7.25
N LYS A 209 5.28 10.23 6.56
CA LYS A 209 5.11 9.72 5.19
C LYS A 209 4.98 8.20 5.22
N LEU A 210 3.98 7.64 4.58
CA LEU A 210 3.93 6.21 4.31
C LEU A 210 4.85 5.94 3.10
N PRO A 211 5.85 5.05 3.21
CA PRO A 211 6.64 4.62 2.07
C PRO A 211 5.77 3.85 1.08
N ILE A 212 6.03 4.00 -0.21
CA ILE A 212 5.22 3.37 -1.28
C ILE A 212 5.13 1.85 -1.12
N GLN A 213 6.20 1.22 -0.61
CA GLN A 213 6.25 -0.21 -0.34
C GLN A 213 5.16 -0.67 0.64
N LEU A 214 4.70 0.22 1.54
CA LEU A 214 3.66 -0.09 2.52
C LEU A 214 2.23 0.22 2.03
N ILE A 215 2.03 0.88 0.88
CA ILE A 215 0.69 1.18 0.34
C ILE A 215 -0.10 -0.11 0.03
N ASN A 216 0.59 -1.15 -0.42
CA ASN A 216 0.01 -2.47 -0.73
C ASN A 216 0.16 -3.49 0.41
N SER A 217 0.57 -3.05 1.60
CA SER A 217 0.64 -3.93 2.76
C SER A 217 -0.75 -4.14 3.36
N GLU A 218 -1.02 -5.36 3.83
CA GLU A 218 -2.23 -5.67 4.60
C GLU A 218 -2.10 -5.31 6.07
N ILE A 219 -0.93 -4.80 6.50
CA ILE A 219 -0.67 -4.40 7.86
C ILE A 219 -0.08 -2.99 7.88
N ILE A 220 -0.76 -2.07 8.56
CA ILE A 220 -0.31 -0.69 8.70
C ILE A 220 -0.12 -0.39 10.19
N PRO A 221 1.13 -0.32 10.68
CA PRO A 221 1.43 0.16 12.03
C PRO A 221 1.52 1.69 12.07
N ILE A 222 0.74 2.30 12.96
CA ILE A 222 0.70 3.74 13.22
C ILE A 222 1.06 3.99 14.68
N VAL A 223 2.00 4.89 14.93
CA VAL A 223 2.37 5.35 16.25
C VAL A 223 1.67 6.68 16.53
N LYS A 224 1.08 6.79 17.72
CA LYS A 224 0.56 8.05 18.27
C LYS A 224 1.15 8.30 19.64
N GLU A 225 1.47 9.57 19.89
CA GLU A 225 2.01 10.05 21.15
C GLU A 225 1.03 11.09 21.70
N GLU A 226 0.46 10.79 22.86
CA GLU A 226 -0.50 11.64 23.54
C GLU A 226 0.19 12.89 24.08
N LYS A 227 -0.39 14.07 23.84
CA LYS A 227 0.27 15.37 24.05
C LYS A 227 0.50 15.72 25.52
N GLU A 228 -0.37 15.29 26.43
CA GLU A 228 -0.30 15.69 27.84
C GLU A 228 0.57 14.75 28.68
N THR A 229 0.43 13.44 28.45
CA THR A 229 1.05 12.37 29.24
C THR A 229 2.33 11.83 28.61
N GLY A 230 2.57 12.10 27.32
CA GLY A 230 3.65 11.48 26.55
C GLY A 230 3.45 9.98 26.32
N LYS A 231 2.24 9.45 26.56
CA LYS A 231 1.94 8.03 26.36
C LYS A 231 2.06 7.68 24.88
N ILE A 232 2.86 6.66 24.56
CA ILE A 232 3.05 6.16 23.20
C ILE A 232 2.18 4.94 22.98
N SER A 233 1.29 5.02 21.99
CA SER A 233 0.45 3.91 21.53
C SER A 233 0.85 3.48 20.13
N CYS A 234 0.94 2.17 19.90
CA CYS A 234 1.05 1.60 18.56
C CYS A 234 -0.31 1.01 18.15
N LEU A 235 -0.85 1.50 17.05
CA LEU A 235 -2.08 1.02 16.43
C LEU A 235 -1.69 0.16 15.23
N ILE A 236 -2.01 -1.12 15.25
CA ILE A 236 -1.70 -2.06 14.18
C ILE A 236 -3.00 -2.43 13.49
N PHE A 237 -3.19 -1.94 12.26
CA PHE A 237 -4.33 -2.29 11.44
C PHE A 237 -3.97 -3.50 10.58
N CYS A 238 -4.84 -4.50 10.55
CA CYS A 238 -4.68 -5.67 9.70
C CYS A 238 -5.94 -5.89 8.87
N ASN A 239 -5.80 -5.99 7.56
CA ASN A 239 -6.92 -6.17 6.64
C ASN A 239 -7.47 -7.61 6.66
N ASN A 240 -6.67 -8.57 7.11
CA ASN A 240 -7.10 -9.96 7.23
C ASN A 240 -8.17 -10.09 8.32
N PRO A 241 -9.15 -11.00 8.14
CA PRO A 241 -10.12 -11.29 9.17
C PRO A 241 -9.47 -11.88 10.43
N TYR A 242 -10.23 -11.82 11.51
CA TYR A 242 -9.96 -12.49 12.77
C TYR A 242 -9.84 -14.01 12.56
N SER A 243 -8.73 -14.56 13.04
CA SER A 243 -8.54 -15.98 13.33
C SER A 243 -7.54 -16.11 14.49
N LYS A 244 -7.59 -17.20 15.25
CA LYS A 244 -6.63 -17.43 16.35
C LYS A 244 -5.18 -17.40 15.89
N GLU A 245 -4.94 -17.92 14.68
CA GLU A 245 -3.63 -17.89 14.04
C GLU A 245 -3.20 -16.46 13.73
N ASN A 246 -4.06 -15.66 13.11
CA ASN A 246 -3.77 -14.26 12.81
C ASN A 246 -3.53 -13.44 14.10
N VAL A 247 -4.30 -13.68 15.16
CA VAL A 247 -4.10 -13.07 16.48
C VAL A 247 -2.71 -13.39 17.05
N SER A 248 -2.32 -14.67 17.08
CA SER A 248 -1.00 -15.08 17.57
C SER A 248 0.13 -14.38 16.82
N ARG A 249 -0.01 -14.31 15.49
CA ARG A 249 0.95 -13.65 14.60
C ARG A 249 1.05 -12.16 14.83
N LEU A 250 -0.09 -11.46 15.02
CA LEU A 250 -0.11 -10.02 15.29
C LEU A 250 0.45 -9.69 16.68
N ILE A 251 0.24 -10.56 17.68
CA ILE A 251 0.91 -10.44 18.99
C ILE A 251 2.43 -10.56 18.82
N TRP A 252 2.90 -11.56 18.09
CA TRP A 252 4.33 -11.72 17.81
C TRP A 252 4.90 -10.54 17.02
N LEU A 253 4.18 -10.06 16.00
CA LEU A 253 4.57 -8.91 15.17
C LEU A 253 4.71 -7.65 16.03
N SER A 254 3.70 -7.36 16.86
CA SER A 254 3.70 -6.19 17.74
C SER A 254 4.82 -6.23 18.77
N HIS A 255 5.19 -7.41 19.25
CA HIS A 255 6.35 -7.56 20.14
C HIS A 255 7.64 -7.11 19.45
N LYS A 256 7.80 -7.44 18.17
CA LYS A 256 9.01 -7.12 17.40
C LYS A 256 9.03 -5.68 16.90
N LEU A 257 7.88 -5.11 16.53
CA LEU A 257 7.80 -3.75 16.01
C LEU A 257 7.77 -2.69 17.11
N CYS A 258 7.02 -2.92 18.19
CA CYS A 258 6.62 -1.86 19.12
C CYS A 258 6.53 -2.32 20.58
N GLY A 259 7.32 -3.32 20.99
CA GLY A 259 7.29 -3.90 22.34
C GLY A 259 7.51 -2.90 23.49
N LEU A 260 8.16 -1.77 23.21
CA LEU A 260 8.48 -0.71 24.18
C LEU A 260 7.35 0.33 24.34
N THR A 261 6.29 0.25 23.54
CA THR A 261 5.16 1.19 23.66
C THR A 261 4.36 0.95 24.94
N ASN A 262 3.61 1.97 25.37
CA ASN A 262 2.77 1.91 26.57
C ASN A 262 1.47 1.12 26.31
N GLU A 263 0.97 1.16 25.07
CA GLU A 263 -0.27 0.51 24.67
C GLU A 263 -0.17 0.04 23.22
N ILE A 264 -0.73 -1.14 22.94
CA ILE A 264 -0.80 -1.71 21.60
C ILE A 264 -2.27 -2.00 21.30
N ARG A 265 -2.79 -1.41 20.23
CA ARG A 265 -4.18 -1.59 19.78
C ARG A 265 -4.16 -2.25 18.41
N ILE A 266 -4.66 -3.48 18.32
CA ILE A 266 -4.71 -4.25 17.08
C ILE A 266 -6.13 -4.18 16.52
N TYR A 267 -6.27 -3.78 15.25
CA TYR A 267 -7.55 -3.57 14.59
C TYR A 267 -7.76 -4.59 13.47
N LEU A 268 -8.91 -5.27 13.48
CA LEU A 268 -9.31 -6.30 12.51
C LEU A 268 -10.74 -6.01 11.98
N PRO A 269 -11.08 -6.36 10.72
CA PRO A 269 -12.36 -5.96 10.10
C PRO A 269 -13.60 -6.64 10.69
N ASN A 270 -13.48 -7.89 11.13
CA ASN A 270 -14.59 -8.73 11.64
C ASN A 270 -14.37 -9.23 13.07
N TYR A 271 -13.46 -8.61 13.82
CA TYR A 271 -13.32 -8.92 15.26
C TYR A 271 -14.59 -8.51 16.03
N ASP A 272 -14.98 -9.35 16.98
CA ASP A 272 -16.09 -9.12 17.90
C ASP A 272 -15.62 -9.38 19.33
N ASN A 273 -16.10 -8.57 20.28
CA ASN A 273 -15.70 -8.67 21.68
C ASN A 273 -16.07 -10.03 22.31
N ASN A 274 -17.04 -10.76 21.74
CA ASN A 274 -17.34 -12.12 22.18
C ASN A 274 -16.16 -13.11 21.97
N LYS A 275 -15.12 -12.73 21.20
CA LYS A 275 -13.90 -13.53 20.97
C LYS A 275 -12.78 -13.25 21.98
N GLU A 276 -13.00 -12.41 22.98
CA GLU A 276 -11.96 -12.04 23.96
C GLU A 276 -11.37 -13.25 24.71
N TYR A 277 -12.19 -14.26 25.03
CA TYR A 277 -11.70 -15.49 25.67
C TYR A 277 -10.71 -16.28 24.78
N GLU A 278 -10.92 -16.28 23.46
CA GLU A 278 -10.01 -16.92 22.50
C GLU A 278 -8.69 -16.15 22.41
N ILE A 279 -8.75 -14.81 22.43
CA ILE A 279 -7.55 -13.96 22.47
C ILE A 279 -6.76 -14.21 23.76
N ASN A 280 -7.44 -14.27 24.90
CA ASN A 280 -6.78 -14.51 26.18
C ASN A 280 -6.09 -15.88 26.21
N ALA A 281 -6.72 -16.92 25.64
CA ALA A 281 -6.08 -18.22 25.47
C ALA A 281 -4.82 -18.15 24.59
N VAL A 282 -4.81 -17.33 23.53
CA VAL A 282 -3.61 -17.12 22.70
C VAL A 282 -2.54 -16.33 23.46
N LYS A 283 -2.90 -15.29 24.21
CA LYS A 283 -1.96 -14.49 25.02
C LYS A 283 -1.22 -15.35 26.05
N GLN A 284 -1.89 -16.32 26.66
CA GLN A 284 -1.29 -17.26 27.62
C GLN A 284 -0.18 -18.14 27.02
N LEU A 285 -0.09 -18.25 25.69
CA LEU A 285 0.99 -18.97 25.01
C LEU A 285 2.30 -18.16 24.95
N PHE A 286 2.26 -16.85 25.25
CA PHE A 286 3.43 -15.98 25.28
C PHE A 286 3.97 -15.86 26.71
N LYS A 287 5.29 -15.96 26.87
CA LYS A 287 5.95 -15.89 28.18
C LYS A 287 5.94 -14.50 28.82
N ASP A 288 5.91 -13.45 28.00
CA ASP A 288 5.94 -12.06 28.48
C ASP A 288 4.52 -11.54 28.74
N GLU A 289 4.01 -11.80 29.93
CA GLU A 289 2.69 -11.33 30.37
C GLU A 289 2.62 -9.80 30.46
N SER A 290 3.74 -9.15 30.85
CA SER A 290 3.83 -7.69 30.95
C SER A 290 3.66 -7.01 29.58
N PHE A 291 4.06 -7.71 28.51
CA PHE A 291 3.85 -7.28 27.14
C PHE A 291 2.43 -7.56 26.67
N THR A 292 1.92 -8.79 26.83
CA THR A 292 0.59 -9.16 26.30
C THR A 292 -0.57 -8.44 26.97
N THR A 293 -0.40 -7.97 28.20
CA THR A 293 -1.36 -7.11 28.92
C THR A 293 -1.51 -5.72 28.30
N LYS A 294 -0.51 -5.23 27.57
CA LYS A 294 -0.58 -3.95 26.83
C LYS A 294 -1.41 -4.04 25.54
N ILE A 295 -1.71 -5.26 25.08
CA ILE A 295 -2.35 -5.51 23.79
C ILE A 295 -3.86 -5.58 23.94
N THR A 296 -4.58 -4.83 23.13
CA THR A 296 -6.03 -4.90 23.00
C THR A 296 -6.43 -5.08 21.55
N PHE A 297 -7.54 -5.80 21.31
CA PHE A 297 -8.07 -6.04 19.96
C PHE A 297 -9.36 -5.27 19.77
N HIS A 298 -9.53 -4.74 18.57
CA HIS A 298 -10.62 -3.84 18.21
C HIS A 298 -11.12 -4.16 16.80
N ARG A 299 -12.39 -3.82 16.57
CA ARG A 299 -12.91 -3.72 15.21
C ARG A 299 -12.63 -2.33 14.66
N PHE A 300 -12.35 -2.22 13.36
CA PHE A 300 -12.39 -0.93 12.66
C PHE A 300 -13.49 -0.93 11.61
N SER A 301 -14.08 0.24 11.40
CA SER A 301 -15.11 0.44 10.37
C SER A 301 -14.46 0.76 9.04
N LYS A 302 -15.06 0.25 7.96
CA LYS A 302 -14.63 0.55 6.60
C LYS A 302 -15.11 1.96 6.23
N PHE A 303 -14.19 2.75 5.67
CA PHE A 303 -14.44 4.10 5.22
C PHE A 303 -14.89 4.10 3.75
N ASP A 304 -15.90 4.91 3.43
CA ASP A 304 -16.34 5.09 2.05
C ASP A 304 -15.40 6.07 1.32
N ILE A 305 -14.44 5.53 0.55
CA ILE A 305 -13.46 6.34 -0.16
C ILE A 305 -14.08 7.27 -1.21
N VAL A 306 -15.29 7.00 -1.68
CA VAL A 306 -15.97 7.85 -2.67
C VAL A 306 -16.31 9.21 -2.05
N SER A 307 -16.63 9.25 -0.75
CA SER A 307 -16.90 10.49 0.00
C SER A 307 -15.70 11.44 0.06
N LEU A 308 -14.48 10.97 -0.22
CA LEU A 308 -13.29 11.83 -0.24
C LEU A 308 -13.39 12.93 -1.29
N LYS A 309 -14.06 12.69 -2.43
CA LYS A 309 -14.24 13.73 -3.47
C LYS A 309 -15.16 14.88 -3.04
N GLU A 310 -15.92 14.68 -1.97
CA GLU A 310 -16.88 15.64 -1.40
C GLU A 310 -16.24 16.50 -0.30
N THR A 311 -15.04 16.13 0.19
CA THR A 311 -14.41 16.73 1.38
C THR A 311 -13.98 18.20 1.18
N GLN A 312 -14.17 18.79 -0.01
CA GLN A 312 -14.08 20.24 -0.23
C GLN A 312 -15.35 21.02 0.15
N ASN A 313 -16.48 20.35 0.40
CA ASN A 313 -17.76 20.96 0.77
C ASN A 313 -18.36 20.28 2.01
N ASN A 314 -17.99 20.78 3.19
CA ASN A 314 -18.60 20.52 4.51
C ASN A 314 -18.38 19.14 5.18
N THR A 315 -17.91 19.24 6.43
CA THR A 315 -18.04 18.28 7.53
C THR A 315 -19.48 17.77 7.69
N PHE A 316 -19.68 16.46 7.83
CA PHE A 316 -20.31 15.79 8.99
C PHE A 316 -20.31 14.26 8.80
N TYR A 317 -19.98 13.53 9.87
CA TYR A 317 -20.03 12.07 9.98
C TYR A 317 -21.46 11.56 10.08
N THR A 318 -21.73 10.36 9.53
CA THR A 318 -22.82 9.50 10.01
C THR A 318 -22.43 8.02 10.00
N GLN A 319 -22.95 7.28 10.97
CA GLN A 319 -22.59 5.92 11.39
C GLN A 319 -22.85 4.83 10.33
N PRO A 320 -22.11 3.70 10.35
CA PRO A 320 -22.37 2.58 9.44
C PRO A 320 -23.54 1.71 9.91
N LYS A 321 -24.43 1.36 8.97
CA LYS A 321 -25.40 0.27 9.11
C LYS A 321 -24.70 -1.08 8.94
N GLN A 322 -25.17 -2.08 9.68
CA GLN A 322 -24.73 -3.47 9.61
C GLN A 322 -25.15 -4.08 8.27
N ASP A 323 -24.18 -4.61 7.51
CA ASP A 323 -24.47 -5.51 6.40
C ASP A 323 -23.85 -6.90 6.60
N LYS A 324 -24.61 -7.88 6.09
CA LYS A 324 -24.47 -9.31 6.28
C LYS A 324 -23.26 -9.88 5.54
N GLN A 325 -22.72 -10.95 6.12
CA GLN A 325 -21.66 -11.78 5.57
C GLN A 325 -21.98 -12.23 4.14
N VAL A 326 -21.04 -11.97 3.23
CA VAL A 326 -20.95 -12.64 1.94
C VAL A 326 -19.61 -13.37 1.92
N GLU A 327 -19.70 -14.70 1.86
CA GLU A 327 -18.59 -15.62 1.62
C GLU A 327 -18.34 -15.67 0.11
N LEU A 328 -17.11 -15.39 -0.33
CA LEU A 328 -16.66 -15.67 -1.68
C LEU A 328 -15.29 -16.34 -1.62
N THR A 329 -15.32 -17.63 -1.91
CA THR A 329 -14.19 -18.52 -2.08
C THR A 329 -13.70 -18.43 -3.52
N HIS A 330 -12.44 -18.03 -3.71
CA HIS A 330 -11.61 -18.51 -4.81
C HIS A 330 -10.17 -18.63 -4.33
N SER A 331 -9.82 -19.83 -3.86
CA SER A 331 -8.45 -20.18 -3.51
C SER A 331 -7.64 -20.34 -4.78
N THR A 332 -6.52 -19.64 -4.88
CA THR A 332 -5.41 -20.00 -5.75
C THR A 332 -4.23 -20.25 -4.82
N GLN A 333 -4.00 -21.50 -4.44
CA GLN A 333 -3.01 -21.82 -3.40
C GLN A 333 -1.61 -21.35 -3.80
N ILE A 334 -1.11 -20.33 -3.08
CA ILE A 334 0.32 -20.16 -2.89
C ILE A 334 0.70 -21.13 -1.76
N SER A 335 1.86 -21.77 -1.87
CA SER A 335 2.35 -22.76 -0.89
C SER A 335 2.15 -22.27 0.56
N ASP A 336 1.54 -23.12 1.40
CA ASP A 336 1.33 -22.96 2.85
C ASP A 336 2.59 -22.50 3.62
N ASP A 337 3.77 -22.53 2.99
CA ASP A 337 5.04 -22.16 3.58
C ASP A 337 5.28 -20.64 3.59
N ILE A 338 4.78 -19.86 2.61
CA ILE A 338 4.86 -18.37 2.67
C ILE A 338 4.10 -17.88 3.89
N ASP A 339 2.90 -18.44 4.07
CA ASP A 339 2.04 -18.11 5.18
C ASP A 339 2.70 -18.42 6.52
N LYS A 340 3.55 -19.45 6.63
CA LYS A 340 4.25 -19.79 7.89
C LYS A 340 5.53 -18.97 8.12
N ILE A 341 6.05 -18.28 7.10
CA ILE A 341 7.26 -17.44 7.20
C ILE A 341 6.84 -16.07 7.72
N LEU A 342 6.52 -16.00 9.00
CA LEU A 342 6.52 -14.74 9.73
C LEU A 342 7.85 -14.58 10.40
N PRO A 343 8.76 -13.99 9.64
CA PRO A 343 9.31 -12.80 10.23
C PRO A 343 9.23 -11.67 9.13
N PHE A 344 9.20 -10.36 9.42
CA PHE A 344 9.21 -9.26 8.41
C PHE A 344 10.65 -8.77 8.15
N GLY A 345 10.89 -7.65 7.45
CA GLY A 345 12.23 -7.02 7.47
C GLY A 345 13.39 -7.87 6.91
N ASP A 346 14.62 -7.56 7.31
CA ASP A 346 15.85 -8.22 6.80
C ASP A 346 15.89 -9.73 7.09
N PHE A 347 15.28 -10.12 8.20
CA PHE A 347 15.29 -11.49 8.69
C PHE A 347 14.35 -12.43 7.88
N LEU A 348 13.57 -11.89 6.94
CA LEU A 348 12.93 -12.64 5.85
C LEU A 348 13.92 -13.20 4.85
N ILE A 349 14.95 -12.42 4.50
CA ILE A 349 15.77 -12.67 3.33
C ILE A 349 16.45 -14.05 3.40
N PRO A 350 17.09 -14.47 4.52
CA PRO A 350 17.66 -15.79 4.62
C PRO A 350 16.63 -16.90 4.45
N LYS A 351 15.45 -16.77 5.08
CA LYS A 351 14.37 -17.78 5.03
C LYS A 351 13.83 -17.95 3.62
N LEU A 352 13.49 -16.86 2.95
CA LEU A 352 12.98 -16.88 1.58
C LEU A 352 14.04 -17.34 0.59
N ARG A 353 15.33 -17.04 0.83
CA ARG A 353 16.42 -17.56 0.01
C ARG A 353 16.50 -19.08 0.08
N THR A 354 16.37 -19.65 1.29
CA THR A 354 16.44 -21.11 1.53
C THR A 354 15.13 -21.86 1.30
N SER A 355 14.00 -21.16 1.16
CA SER A 355 12.69 -21.80 0.97
C SER A 355 12.55 -22.44 -0.41
N ILE A 356 11.68 -23.47 -0.51
CA ILE A 356 11.30 -24.15 -1.76
C ILE A 356 10.60 -23.21 -2.75
N LEU A 357 10.11 -22.05 -2.27
CA LEU A 357 9.44 -21.03 -3.09
C LEU A 357 10.30 -20.61 -4.28
N SER A 358 9.72 -20.76 -5.47
CA SER A 358 10.31 -20.34 -6.74
C SER A 358 10.13 -18.84 -6.97
N GLU A 359 10.87 -18.31 -7.95
CA GLU A 359 10.72 -16.94 -8.44
C GLU A 359 9.30 -16.65 -8.90
N VAL A 360 8.68 -17.61 -9.57
CA VAL A 360 7.29 -17.53 -10.03
C VAL A 360 6.33 -17.41 -8.85
N ASN A 361 6.56 -18.15 -7.76
CA ASN A 361 5.71 -18.07 -6.56
C ASN A 361 5.81 -16.69 -5.90
N LEU A 362 7.01 -16.11 -5.85
CA LEU A 362 7.22 -14.77 -5.28
C LEU A 362 6.64 -13.67 -6.17
N GLN A 363 6.73 -13.81 -7.50
CA GLN A 363 6.09 -12.89 -8.44
C GLN A 363 4.56 -12.95 -8.33
N ASP A 364 3.97 -14.15 -8.34
CA ASP A 364 2.53 -14.33 -8.15
C ASP A 364 2.05 -13.72 -6.83
N PHE A 365 2.81 -13.90 -5.75
CA PHE A 365 2.53 -13.26 -4.47
C PHE A 365 2.45 -11.73 -4.58
N LEU A 366 3.46 -11.10 -5.21
CA LEU A 366 3.50 -9.65 -5.38
C LEU A 366 2.35 -9.17 -6.27
N THR A 367 2.08 -9.84 -7.38
CA THR A 367 1.00 -9.49 -8.30
C THR A 367 -0.35 -9.47 -7.59
N ARG A 368 -0.65 -10.49 -6.77
CA ARG A 368 -1.89 -10.53 -5.98
C ARG A 368 -1.99 -9.42 -4.95
N LYS A 369 -0.85 -8.93 -4.44
CA LYS A 369 -0.83 -7.73 -3.59
C LYS A 369 -1.03 -6.45 -4.38
N GLY A 370 -1.04 -6.50 -5.71
CA GLY A 370 -1.10 -5.35 -6.61
C GLY A 370 0.28 -4.76 -6.89
N ILE A 371 1.36 -5.51 -6.69
CA ILE A 371 2.72 -5.06 -6.96
C ILE A 371 3.23 -5.78 -8.21
N VAL A 372 3.42 -5.04 -9.29
CA VAL A 372 3.87 -5.56 -10.57
C VAL A 372 5.35 -5.24 -10.76
N THR A 373 6.13 -6.23 -11.16
CA THR A 373 7.57 -6.09 -11.42
C THR A 373 7.90 -6.69 -12.77
N LEU A 374 8.96 -6.22 -13.44
CA LEU A 374 9.55 -6.98 -14.55
C LEU A 374 9.97 -8.37 -14.06
N LYS A 375 10.00 -9.36 -14.97
CA LYS A 375 10.51 -10.70 -14.67
C LYS A 375 11.95 -10.59 -14.16
N LYS A 376 12.11 -10.83 -12.86
CA LYS A 376 13.32 -10.61 -12.07
C LYS A 376 13.73 -11.93 -11.43
N SER A 377 15.03 -12.12 -11.20
CA SER A 377 15.51 -13.31 -10.48
C SER A 377 15.06 -13.26 -9.02
N LYS A 378 15.15 -14.39 -8.31
CA LYS A 378 14.79 -14.49 -6.90
C LYS A 378 15.50 -13.41 -6.10
N ASN A 379 16.80 -13.26 -6.35
CA ASN A 379 17.66 -12.33 -5.62
C ASN A 379 17.28 -10.86 -5.84
N ASP A 380 16.73 -10.53 -7.01
CA ASP A 380 16.31 -9.17 -7.33
C ASP A 380 14.98 -8.81 -6.64
N ILE A 381 14.13 -9.81 -6.37
CA ILE A 381 12.80 -9.64 -5.77
C ILE A 381 12.87 -9.63 -4.24
N LEU A 382 13.76 -10.43 -3.63
CA LEU A 382 13.86 -10.58 -2.17
C LEU A 382 13.97 -9.26 -1.38
N PRO A 383 14.73 -8.24 -1.82
CA PRO A 383 14.80 -6.97 -1.10
C PRO A 383 13.43 -6.30 -0.93
N LEU A 384 12.54 -6.40 -1.93
CA LEU A 384 11.19 -5.83 -1.84
C LEU A 384 10.38 -6.48 -0.71
N PHE A 385 10.47 -7.80 -0.55
CA PHE A 385 9.78 -8.53 0.51
C PHE A 385 10.18 -8.06 1.92
N SER A 386 11.44 -7.67 2.12
CA SER A 386 11.89 -7.11 3.42
C SER A 386 11.19 -5.79 3.78
N CYS A 387 10.68 -5.08 2.78
CA CYS A 387 10.00 -3.79 2.93
C CYS A 387 8.48 -3.93 3.05
N LEU A 388 7.94 -5.15 2.92
CA LEU A 388 6.53 -5.43 3.10
C LEU A 388 6.27 -5.93 4.53
N LEU A 389 5.16 -5.51 5.11
CA LEU A 389 4.60 -6.18 6.29
C LEU A 389 3.57 -7.19 5.79
N LEU A 390 3.90 -8.47 5.96
CA LEU A 390 3.14 -9.58 5.41
C LEU A 390 2.10 -10.08 6.43
N SER A 391 0.91 -10.42 5.96
CA SER A 391 -0.14 -11.14 6.68
C SER A 391 -0.48 -12.44 5.93
N LEU A 392 -1.28 -13.33 6.54
CA LEU A 392 -1.82 -14.52 5.86
C LEU A 392 -2.45 -14.16 4.52
N MET A 393 -2.35 -15.05 3.53
CA MET A 393 -3.25 -15.01 2.38
C MET A 393 -4.52 -15.78 2.68
N ASN A 394 -5.67 -15.19 2.32
CA ASN A 394 -6.92 -15.91 2.19
C ASN A 394 -7.13 -16.28 0.73
#